data_AF-A0A7T5UHJ2-F1
#
_entry.id   AF-A0A7T5UHJ2-F1
#
_cell.length_a   1.000
_cell.length_b   1.000
_cell.length_c   1.000
_cell.angle_alpha   90.00
_cell.angle_beta   90.00
_cell.angle_gamma   90.00
#
_symmetry.space_group_name_H-M   'P 1'
#
loop_
_entity.id
_entity.type
_entity.pdbx_description
1 polymer ?
#
loop_
_entity_poly.entity_id
_entity_poly.type
_entity_poly.pdbx_seq_one_letter_code
_entity_poly.pdbx_strand_id
1 'polypeptide(L)'
;MLDFSWPEIFVILVVALVVIGPQDIPKIMHGLGRFVRRLQYVRFALSQQFDDFMKEHDLEDIRRAANARPDELFDEAAADEEDMAVEPMKEDRHERQSS
;
A
#
# COMPACT_ATOMS: atom_id res chain seq x y z
N MET A 1 -18.82 15.13 -8.90
CA MET A 1 -18.29 13.91 -8.25
C MET A 1 -17.35 14.41 -7.15
N LEU A 2 -17.14 13.69 -6.05
CA LEU A 2 -16.21 14.16 -5.02
C LEU A 2 -14.79 13.86 -5.52
N ASP A 3 -14.29 14.77 -6.36
CA ASP A 3 -12.95 14.72 -6.90
C ASP A 3 -12.00 15.01 -5.75
N PHE A 4 -11.28 14.00 -5.26
CA PHE A 4 -10.39 14.03 -4.10
C PHE A 4 -9.43 15.23 -4.15
N SER A 5 -9.87 16.37 -3.64
CA SER A 5 -9.24 17.67 -3.89
C SER A 5 -8.81 18.31 -2.56
N TRP A 6 -7.61 18.88 -2.56
CA TRP A 6 -7.04 19.62 -1.44
C TRP A 6 -8.04 20.61 -0.78
N PRO A 7 -8.83 21.39 -1.56
CA PRO A 7 -9.89 22.23 -1.02
C PRO A 7 -10.96 21.49 -0.18
N GLU A 8 -11.41 20.30 -0.58
CA GLU A 8 -12.45 19.56 0.17
C GLU A 8 -11.91 19.04 1.50
N ILE A 9 -10.67 18.56 1.53
CA ILE A 9 -9.99 18.19 2.78
C ILE A 9 -9.90 19.42 3.71
N PHE A 10 -9.65 20.61 3.15
CA PHE A 10 -9.59 21.84 3.92
C PHE A 10 -10.95 22.22 4.53
N VAL A 11 -12.04 22.09 3.75
CA VAL A 11 -13.40 22.34 4.24
C VAL A 11 -13.77 21.34 5.34
N ILE A 12 -13.49 20.05 5.15
CA ILE A 12 -13.75 19.02 6.16
C ILE A 12 -12.95 19.30 7.44
N LEU A 13 -11.68 19.71 7.31
CA LEU A 13 -10.84 20.07 8.45
C LEU A 13 -11.43 21.24 9.24
N VAL A 14 -11.88 22.30 8.56
CA VAL A 14 -12.51 23.45 9.20
C VAL A 14 -13.79 23.05 9.91
N VAL A 15 -14.65 22.27 9.28
CA VAL A 15 -15.90 21.77 9.88
C VAL A 15 -15.60 20.91 11.12
N ALA A 16 -14.63 20.00 11.03
CA ALA A 16 -14.21 19.15 12.15
C ALA A 16 -13.67 19.99 13.32
N LEU A 17 -12.89 21.03 13.05
CA LEU A 17 -12.38 21.96 14.07
C LEU A 17 -13.51 22.73 14.76
N VAL A 18 -14.56 23.11 14.04
CA VAL A 18 -15.70 23.84 14.63
C VAL A 18 -16.57 22.90 15.49
N VAL A 19 -16.82 21.68 15.03
CA VAL A 19 -17.70 20.72 15.71
C VAL A 19 -17.04 20.10 16.93
N ILE A 20 -15.79 19.67 16.80
CA ILE A 20 -15.05 18.98 17.87
C ILE A 20 -14.28 19.99 18.72
N GLY A 21 -13.94 21.15 18.17
CA GLY A 21 -13.11 22.16 18.82
C GLY A 21 -11.61 21.96 18.50
N PRO A 22 -10.86 23.03 18.22
CA PRO A 22 -9.43 22.94 17.88
C PRO A 22 -8.56 22.43 19.03
N GLN A 23 -9.04 22.50 20.27
CA GLN A 23 -8.32 22.07 21.47
C GLN A 23 -8.53 20.59 21.81
N ASP A 24 -9.54 19.94 21.22
CA ASP A 24 -9.86 18.56 21.53
C ASP A 24 -9.22 17.57 20.55
N ILE A 25 -8.99 17.98 19.29
CA ILE A 25 -8.13 17.23 18.35
C ILE A 25 -6.77 16.88 18.95
N PRO A 26 -5.99 17.82 19.52
CA PRO A 26 -4.71 17.49 20.12
C PRO A 26 -4.89 16.55 21.32
N LYS A 27 -5.89 16.72 22.19
CA LYS A 27 -6.11 15.77 23.31
C LYS A 27 -6.36 14.35 22.82
N ILE A 28 -7.18 14.19 21.79
CA ILE A 28 -7.50 12.88 21.20
C ILE A 28 -6.26 12.30 20.51
N MET A 29 -5.48 13.11 19.79
CA MET A 29 -4.21 12.69 19.19
C MET A 29 -3.19 12.23 20.23
N HIS A 30 -3.11 12.87 21.40
CA HIS A 30 -2.25 12.41 22.49
C HIS A 30 -2.72 11.05 23.04
N GLY A 31 -4.04 10.84 23.16
CA GLY A 31 -4.63 9.56 23.57
C GLY A 31 -4.38 8.44 22.56
N LEU A 32 -4.68 8.71 21.28
CA LEU A 32 -4.47 7.79 20.17
C LEU A 32 -2.98 7.49 19.98
N GLY A 33 -2.11 8.50 20.08
CA GLY A 33 -0.67 8.34 20.00
C GLY A 33 -0.12 7.42 21.09
N ARG A 34 -0.62 7.54 22.33
CA ARG A 34 -0.26 6.62 23.42
C ARG A 34 -0.75 5.19 23.14
N PHE A 35 -1.96 5.04 22.60
CA PHE A 35 -2.51 3.74 22.22
C PHE A 35 -1.69 3.10 21.09
N VAL A 36 -1.40 3.84 20.03
CA VAL A 36 -0.56 3.41 18.90
C VAL A 36 0.84 3.04 19.37
N ARG A 37 1.44 3.82 20.29
CA ARG A 37 2.75 3.53 20.88
C ARG A 37 2.74 2.24 21.70
N ARG A 38 1.67 1.99 22.45
CA ARG A 38 1.49 0.72 23.17
C ARG A 38 1.31 -0.45 22.21
N LEU A 39 0.54 -0.25 21.14
CA LEU A 39 0.41 -1.23 20.08
C LEU A 39 1.76 -1.51 19.42
N GLN A 40 2.57 -0.47 19.15
CA GLN A 40 3.94 -0.56 18.61
C GLN A 40 4.87 -1.41 19.47
N TYR A 41 4.81 -1.22 20.78
CA TYR A 41 5.56 -2.05 21.73
C TYR A 41 5.10 -3.52 21.69
N VAL A 42 3.79 -3.77 21.58
CA VAL A 42 3.25 -5.13 21.43
C VAL A 42 3.73 -5.78 20.12
N ARG A 43 3.74 -5.08 18.98
CA ARG A 43 4.28 -5.63 17.70
C ARG A 43 5.77 -5.97 17.80
N PHE A 44 6.56 -5.15 18.51
CA PHE A 44 7.97 -5.43 18.75
C PHE A 44 8.19 -6.67 19.63
N ALA A 45 7.41 -6.81 20.69
CA ALA A 45 7.45 -8.00 21.56
C ALA A 45 6.90 -9.25 20.86
N LEU A 46 5.91 -9.08 19.98
CA LEU A 46 5.35 -10.16 19.18
C LEU A 46 6.33 -10.59 18.10
N SER A 47 6.97 -9.69 17.34
CA SER A 47 7.94 -10.09 16.30
C SER A 47 9.10 -10.89 16.89
N GLN A 48 9.64 -10.46 18.03
CA GLN A 48 10.78 -11.11 18.66
C GLN A 48 10.45 -12.55 19.14
N GLN A 49 9.21 -12.79 19.56
CA GLN A 49 8.74 -14.14 19.94
C GLN A 49 8.18 -14.91 18.73
N PHE A 50 7.54 -14.21 17.79
CA PHE A 50 7.05 -14.77 16.53
C PHE A 50 8.22 -15.36 15.76
N ASP A 51 9.37 -14.68 15.64
CA ASP A 51 10.55 -15.19 14.95
C ASP A 51 11.04 -16.52 15.53
N ASP A 52 10.99 -16.70 16.86
CA ASP A 52 11.34 -17.97 17.52
C ASP A 52 10.30 -19.08 17.23
N PHE A 53 8.99 -18.75 17.23
CA PHE A 53 7.92 -19.69 16.85
C PHE A 53 7.85 -19.97 15.33
N MET A 54 8.24 -19.01 14.48
CA MET A 54 8.27 -19.09 13.01
C MET A 54 9.38 -20.01 12.52
N LYS A 55 10.49 -20.02 13.26
CA LYS A 55 11.61 -20.93 13.00
C LYS A 55 11.25 -22.38 13.29
N GLU A 56 10.25 -22.63 14.14
CA GLU A 56 9.77 -23.97 14.50
C GLU A 56 8.52 -24.39 13.71
N HIS A 57 7.74 -23.44 13.15
CA HIS A 57 6.53 -23.74 12.35
C HIS A 57 6.37 -22.88 11.08
N ASP A 58 6.01 -23.57 10.01
CA ASP A 58 5.88 -23.19 8.59
C ASP A 58 4.90 -22.04 8.29
N LEU A 59 5.19 -20.81 8.74
CA LEU A 59 4.30 -19.64 8.58
C LEU A 59 4.61 -18.83 7.31
N GLU A 60 4.90 -19.55 6.22
CA GLU A 60 5.14 -18.97 4.90
C GLU A 60 3.85 -18.39 4.28
N ASP A 61 2.69 -19.01 4.54
CA ASP A 61 1.37 -18.58 4.03
C ASP A 61 0.90 -17.23 4.61
N ILE A 62 1.17 -16.97 5.90
CA ILE A 62 0.79 -15.68 6.54
C ILE A 62 1.66 -14.54 6.01
N ARG A 63 2.95 -14.84 5.78
CA ARG A 63 3.89 -13.87 5.18
C ARG A 63 3.52 -13.56 3.73
N ARG A 64 3.05 -14.56 2.97
CA ARG A 64 2.56 -14.38 1.59
C ARG A 64 1.29 -13.54 1.54
N ALA A 65 0.35 -13.75 2.46
CA ALA A 65 -0.86 -12.93 2.56
C ALA A 65 -0.57 -11.48 2.99
N ALA A 66 0.40 -11.25 3.87
CA ALA A 66 0.77 -9.90 4.33
C ALA A 66 1.59 -9.11 3.30
N ASN A 67 2.35 -9.80 2.45
CA ASN A 67 3.15 -9.19 1.39
C ASN A 67 2.40 -9.09 0.05
N ALA A 68 1.12 -9.49 -0.01
CA ALA A 68 0.30 -9.28 -1.20
C ALA A 68 0.23 -7.78 -1.49
N ARG A 69 1.01 -7.41 -2.50
CA ARG A 69 1.32 -6.04 -2.89
C ARG A 69 0.15 -5.50 -3.70
N PRO A 70 -0.51 -4.41 -3.28
CA PRO A 70 -1.61 -3.82 -4.04
C PRO A 70 -1.21 -3.46 -5.46
N ASP A 71 0.06 -3.12 -5.67
CA ASP A 71 0.69 -2.86 -6.97
C ASP A 71 0.53 -4.03 -7.96
N GLU A 72 0.57 -5.29 -7.51
CA GLU A 72 0.35 -6.45 -8.40
C GLU A 72 -1.11 -6.58 -8.87
N LEU A 73 -2.08 -6.07 -8.11
CA LEU A 73 -3.50 -6.04 -8.51
C LEU A 73 -3.81 -4.93 -9.51
N PHE A 74 -2.99 -3.88 -9.58
CA PHE A 74 -3.16 -2.77 -10.53
C PHE A 74 -2.37 -2.98 -11.83
N ASP A 75 -1.23 -3.68 -11.78
CA ASP A 75 -0.40 -3.98 -12.95
C ASP A 75 -1.09 -5.01 -13.87
N GLU A 76 -1.72 -6.05 -13.31
CA GLU A 76 -2.46 -7.05 -14.10
C GLU A 76 -3.70 -6.44 -14.78
N ALA A 77 -4.40 -5.53 -14.09
CA ALA A 77 -5.56 -4.83 -14.64
C ALA A 77 -5.20 -3.81 -15.75
N ALA A 78 -3.95 -3.33 -15.79
CA ALA A 78 -3.46 -2.46 -16.85
C ALA A 78 -2.89 -3.24 -18.05
N ALA A 79 -2.37 -4.45 -17.83
CA ALA A 79 -1.81 -5.30 -18.88
C ALA A 79 -2.87 -5.84 -19.85
N ASP A 80 -4.10 -6.08 -19.39
CA ASP A 80 -5.20 -6.58 -20.23
C ASP A 80 -5.75 -5.53 -21.24
N GLU A 81 -5.42 -4.24 -21.11
CA GLU A 81 -5.86 -3.20 -22.05
C GLU A 81 -4.90 -3.01 -23.26
N GLU A 82 -3.62 -3.37 -23.17
CA GLU A 82 -2.63 -3.12 -24.26
C GLU A 82 -2.65 -4.18 -25.38
N ASP A 83 -3.09 -5.42 -25.11
CA ASP A 83 -3.02 -6.52 -26.09
C ASP A 83 -4.08 -6.48 -27.22
N MET A 84 -4.95 -5.46 -27.25
CA MET A 84 -5.87 -5.24 -28.39
C MET A 84 -5.38 -4.22 -29.42
N ALA A 85 -4.17 -3.66 -29.27
CA ALA A 85 -3.62 -2.69 -30.22
C ALA A 85 -2.33 -3.18 -30.88
N VAL A 86 -2.50 -3.68 -32.12
CA VAL A 86 -1.52 -3.65 -33.23
C VAL A 86 -0.60 -4.86 -33.39
N GLU A 87 -1.05 -5.84 -34.18
CA GLU A 87 -0.18 -6.46 -35.20
C GLU A 87 -0.21 -5.60 -36.47
N PRO A 88 0.96 -5.30 -37.08
CA PRO A 88 1.50 -6.26 -38.04
C PRO A 88 3.01 -6.52 -37.94
N MET A 89 3.31 -7.82 -38.08
CA MET A 89 4.56 -8.47 -38.47
C MET A 89 5.68 -7.57 -39.04
N LYS A 90 6.80 -7.50 -38.31
CA LYS A 90 8.13 -7.24 -38.87
C LYS A 90 8.71 -8.59 -39.30
N GLU A 91 9.14 -8.72 -40.55
CA GLU A 91 10.07 -9.79 -40.92
C GLU A 91 11.46 -9.20 -41.14
N ASP A 92 12.36 -9.72 -40.33
CA ASP A 92 13.74 -9.32 -40.13
C ASP A 92 14.66 -9.97 -41.17
N ARG A 93 15.69 -9.22 -41.57
CA ARG A 93 17.10 -9.65 -41.62
C ARG A 93 17.42 -11.11 -42.00
N HIS A 94 18.19 -11.28 -43.08
CA HIS A 94 19.32 -12.22 -43.10
C HIS A 94 20.53 -11.52 -43.77
N GLU A 95 21.63 -11.25 -43.03
CA GLU A 95 22.84 -12.11 -42.92
C GLU A 95 23.68 -12.11 -44.21
N ARG A 96 25.00 -12.19 -44.25
CA ARG A 96 26.17 -12.21 -43.35
C ARG A 96 27.37 -12.07 -44.31
N GLN A 97 28.51 -11.61 -43.79
CA GLN A 97 29.89 -12.00 -44.18
C GLN A 97 30.22 -12.25 -45.66
N SER A 98 31.15 -11.46 -46.22
CA SER A 98 32.47 -11.96 -46.64
C SER A 98 33.27 -10.88 -47.38
N SER A 99 34.58 -10.90 -47.08
CA SER A 99 35.73 -10.30 -47.77
C SER A 99 36.19 -8.92 -47.31
#